data_AF-A0A357FM11-F1
#
_entry.id   AF-A0A357FM11-F1
#
_cell.length_a   1.000
_cell.length_b   1.000
_cell.length_c   1.000
_cell.angle_alpha   90.00
_cell.angle_beta   90.00
_cell.angle_gamma   90.00
#
_symmetry.space_group_name_H-M   'P 1'
#
loop_
_entity.id
_entity.type
_entity.pdbx_description
1 polymer ?
#
loop_
_entity_poly.entity_id
_entity_poly.type
_entity_poly.pdbx_seq_one_letter_code
_entity_poly.pdbx_strand_id
1 'polypeptide(L)'
;PKIGGEVQSVVIPWASTLGILNLPDSPFTVSPLISTTEYAYIDMDMRNLRTNSPTFFQVSPDNQVLSDLAVALEHRNGSRLIITGDADWIADGTVRNVRNSADNFLLALNLVDWLAQEDNLASVRTKIISERNLVFSSDRHRNIVRYANIAGVPIAFVLLGLVRFMQRRSKGFRNRWAVGSNGKDGDPKRPGDSANEK
;
A
#
# COMPACT_ATOMS: atom_id res chain seq x y z
N PRO A 1 -26.45 10.20 5.79
CA PRO A 1 -25.51 10.04 6.91
C PRO A 1 -24.11 9.60 6.43
N LYS A 2 -23.06 10.40 6.69
CA LYS A 2 -21.67 10.13 6.24
C LYS A 2 -21.00 9.08 7.15
N ILE A 3 -21.65 7.94 7.34
CA ILE A 3 -21.20 6.87 8.25
C ILE A 3 -19.97 6.13 7.67
N GLY A 4 -19.88 6.03 6.34
CA GLY A 4 -18.77 5.36 5.64
C GLY A 4 -17.60 6.26 5.26
N GLY A 5 -17.33 7.35 5.99
CA GLY A 5 -16.31 8.34 5.62
C GLY A 5 -14.92 7.72 5.32
N GLU A 6 -14.38 8.03 4.13
CA GLU A 6 -13.05 7.64 3.62
C GLU A 6 -12.73 6.14 3.48
N VAL A 7 -13.71 5.26 3.70
CA VAL A 7 -13.57 3.81 3.49
C VAL A 7 -13.93 3.47 2.04
N GLN A 8 -12.99 2.92 1.26
CA GLN A 8 -13.22 2.58 -0.16
C GLN A 8 -13.66 1.13 -0.35
N SER A 9 -13.14 0.22 0.47
CA SER A 9 -13.46 -1.20 0.37
C SER A 9 -13.36 -1.87 1.73
N VAL A 10 -14.27 -2.79 2.02
CA VAL A 10 -14.28 -3.59 3.25
C VAL A 10 -14.22 -5.05 2.86
N VAL A 11 -13.45 -5.84 3.60
CA VAL A 11 -13.36 -7.28 3.37
C VAL A 11 -14.23 -8.00 4.37
N ILE A 12 -15.22 -8.72 3.86
CA ILE A 12 -16.18 -9.49 4.66
C ILE A 12 -16.11 -10.94 4.17
N PRO A 13 -15.36 -11.82 4.86
CA PRO A 13 -15.04 -13.14 4.33
C PRO A 13 -16.25 -14.08 4.21
N TRP A 14 -17.22 -13.97 5.12
CA TRP A 14 -18.38 -14.88 5.19
C TRP A 14 -19.67 -14.08 5.33
N ALA A 15 -19.87 -13.14 4.40
CA ALA A 15 -21.01 -12.24 4.44
C ALA A 15 -22.32 -12.96 4.10
N SER A 16 -23.30 -12.82 4.98
CA SER A 16 -24.70 -13.09 4.68
C SER A 16 -25.37 -11.86 4.09
N THR A 17 -26.26 -12.07 3.12
CA THR A 17 -27.06 -11.01 2.49
C THR A 17 -28.18 -10.54 3.40
N LEU A 18 -28.44 -9.23 3.42
CA LEU A 18 -29.54 -8.61 4.16
C LEU A 18 -30.62 -8.14 3.18
N GLY A 19 -31.86 -8.56 3.44
CA GLY A 19 -33.04 -8.07 2.73
C GLY A 19 -33.71 -6.94 3.51
N ILE A 20 -33.94 -5.80 2.85
CA ILE A 20 -34.66 -4.66 3.46
C ILE A 20 -36.13 -4.73 3.06
N LEU A 21 -37.01 -4.90 4.05
CA LEU A 21 -38.45 -4.83 3.85
C LEU A 21 -38.92 -3.38 4.02
N ASN A 22 -39.50 -2.81 2.97
CA ASN A 22 -40.12 -1.49 3.03
C ASN A 22 -41.45 -1.58 3.80
N LEU A 23 -41.42 -1.18 5.06
CA LEU A 23 -42.57 -1.14 5.96
C LEU A 23 -43.04 0.31 6.10
N PRO A 24 -44.19 0.71 5.49
CA PRO A 24 -44.64 2.10 5.44
C PRO A 24 -44.81 2.76 6.81
N ASP A 25 -45.22 1.99 7.83
CA ASP A 25 -45.48 2.48 9.19
C ASP A 25 -44.28 2.30 10.14
N SER A 26 -43.13 1.88 9.63
CA SER A 26 -41.95 1.67 10.47
C SER A 26 -41.49 3.00 11.11
N PRO A 27 -41.19 3.01 12.41
CA PRO A 27 -40.55 4.17 13.03
C PRO A 27 -39.04 4.22 12.77
N PHE A 28 -38.49 3.27 12.02
CA PHE A 28 -37.07 3.20 11.67
C PHE A 28 -36.81 3.66 10.23
N THR A 29 -35.81 4.52 10.07
CA THR A 29 -35.20 4.84 8.79
C THR A 29 -34.05 3.88 8.54
N VAL A 30 -34.12 3.09 7.47
CA VAL A 30 -33.07 2.14 7.08
C VAL A 30 -32.19 2.76 6.00
N SER A 31 -30.88 2.72 6.18
CA SER A 31 -29.89 3.17 5.20
C SER A 31 -28.87 2.06 4.93
N PRO A 32 -28.67 1.63 3.67
CA PRO A 32 -27.61 0.67 3.35
C PRO A 32 -26.23 1.28 3.63
N LEU A 33 -25.33 0.48 4.20
CA LEU A 33 -23.95 0.88 4.54
C LEU A 33 -22.93 0.20 3.64
N ILE A 34 -23.07 -1.12 3.47
CA ILE A 34 -22.19 -1.95 2.66
C ILE A 34 -23.08 -2.72 1.71
N SER A 35 -22.80 -2.60 0.42
CA SER A 35 -23.49 -3.34 -0.63
C SER A 35 -22.47 -4.05 -1.51
N THR A 36 -22.87 -5.19 -2.06
CA THR A 36 -22.08 -5.89 -3.06
C THR A 36 -22.07 -5.14 -4.39
N THR A 37 -21.19 -5.57 -5.29
CA THR A 37 -21.25 -5.13 -6.69
C THR A 37 -22.32 -5.90 -7.45
N GLU A 38 -22.68 -5.40 -8.63
CA GLU A 38 -23.54 -6.11 -9.58
C GLU A 38 -22.98 -7.47 -10.02
N TYR A 39 -21.69 -7.76 -9.76
CA TYR A 39 -21.02 -9.01 -10.13
C TYR A 39 -21.00 -10.05 -9.01
N ALA A 40 -21.62 -9.76 -7.87
CA ALA A 40 -21.69 -10.71 -6.76
C ALA A 40 -22.74 -11.79 -7.01
N TYR A 41 -22.47 -12.98 -6.48
CA TYR A 41 -23.35 -14.14 -6.58
C TYR A 41 -23.77 -14.60 -5.18
N ILE A 42 -25.01 -15.03 -5.06
CA ILE A 42 -25.50 -15.74 -3.87
C ILE A 42 -25.43 -17.24 -4.14
N ASP A 43 -24.80 -17.98 -3.24
CA ASP A 43 -24.82 -19.44 -3.24
C ASP A 43 -25.53 -19.91 -1.96
N MET A 44 -26.66 -20.60 -2.16
CA MET A 44 -27.48 -21.15 -1.07
C MET A 44 -27.23 -22.65 -0.88
N ASP A 45 -26.43 -23.27 -1.75
CA ASP A 45 -26.17 -24.70 -1.70
C ASP A 45 -25.08 -25.01 -0.67
N MET A 46 -25.38 -25.91 0.27
CA MET A 46 -24.36 -26.48 1.14
C MET A 46 -23.45 -27.41 0.31
N ARG A 47 -22.31 -26.88 -0.12
CA ARG A 47 -21.30 -27.62 -0.86
C ARG A 47 -20.11 -27.96 0.04
N ASN A 48 -19.52 -29.12 -0.23
CA ASN A 48 -18.32 -29.55 0.45
C ASN A 48 -17.15 -28.68 -0.01
N LEU A 49 -16.48 -27.94 0.89
CA LEU A 49 -15.36 -27.03 0.56
C LEU A 49 -13.99 -27.72 0.54
N ARG A 50 -13.95 -29.06 0.44
CA ARG A 50 -12.68 -29.79 0.26
C ARG A 50 -12.02 -29.42 -1.06
N THR A 51 -10.70 -29.61 -1.12
CA THR A 51 -9.88 -29.34 -2.32
C THR A 51 -10.34 -30.08 -3.58
N ASN A 52 -11.11 -31.17 -3.44
CA ASN A 52 -11.66 -31.95 -4.55
C ASN A 52 -13.10 -31.58 -4.94
N SER A 53 -13.62 -30.46 -4.44
CA SER A 53 -14.97 -30.00 -4.75
C SER A 53 -15.08 -29.38 -6.16
N PRO A 54 -16.24 -29.50 -6.81
CA PRO A 54 -16.47 -28.81 -8.08
C PRO A 54 -16.39 -27.30 -7.87
N THR A 55 -15.68 -26.63 -8.77
CA THR A 55 -15.42 -25.19 -8.74
C THR A 55 -16.69 -24.37 -9.01
N PHE A 56 -16.74 -23.13 -8.51
CA PHE A 56 -17.87 -22.18 -8.58
C PHE A 56 -18.32 -21.76 -10.01
N PHE A 57 -17.96 -22.48 -11.07
CA PHE A 57 -18.26 -22.09 -12.46
C PHE A 57 -19.70 -22.37 -12.92
N GLN A 58 -20.57 -22.87 -12.04
CA GLN A 58 -21.99 -23.13 -12.32
C GLN A 58 -22.90 -22.31 -11.42
N VAL A 59 -22.61 -21.02 -11.27
CA VAL A 59 -23.58 -20.08 -10.70
C VAL A 59 -24.51 -19.62 -11.82
N SER A 60 -25.83 -19.78 -11.62
CA SER A 60 -26.81 -19.26 -12.58
C SER A 60 -26.69 -17.73 -12.63
N PRO A 61 -26.81 -17.09 -13.81
CA PRO A 61 -26.97 -15.64 -13.90
C PRO A 61 -28.10 -15.10 -13.00
N ASP A 62 -29.12 -15.92 -12.71
CA ASP A 62 -30.22 -15.55 -11.80
C ASP A 62 -29.76 -15.31 -10.35
N ASN A 63 -28.61 -15.88 -9.95
CA ASN A 63 -28.04 -15.71 -8.62
C ASN A 63 -27.10 -14.49 -8.54
N GLN A 64 -26.89 -13.79 -9.65
CA GLN A 64 -26.08 -12.57 -9.70
C GLN A 64 -26.94 -11.38 -9.25
N VAL A 65 -26.63 -10.85 -8.06
CA VAL A 65 -27.49 -9.82 -7.46
C VAL A 65 -26.68 -8.83 -6.63
N LEU A 66 -27.11 -7.57 -6.70
CA LEU A 66 -26.68 -6.54 -5.79
C LEU A 66 -27.44 -6.72 -4.47
N SER A 67 -26.70 -6.99 -3.39
CA SER A 67 -27.26 -7.20 -2.07
C SER A 67 -26.57 -6.31 -1.05
N ASP A 68 -27.33 -5.86 -0.07
CA ASP A 68 -26.77 -5.21 1.10
C ASP A 68 -26.18 -6.27 2.04
N LEU A 69 -25.02 -5.96 2.60
CA LEU A 69 -24.30 -6.77 3.58
C LEU A 69 -24.29 -6.12 4.96
N ALA A 70 -24.51 -4.81 5.03
CA ALA A 70 -24.70 -4.10 6.27
C ALA A 70 -25.68 -2.93 6.10
N VAL A 71 -26.50 -2.70 7.12
CA VAL A 71 -27.51 -1.63 7.15
C VAL A 71 -27.45 -0.86 8.47
N ALA A 72 -27.66 0.44 8.40
CA ALA A 72 -27.89 1.30 9.55
C ALA A 72 -29.38 1.56 9.71
N LEU A 73 -29.87 1.51 10.94
CA LEU A 73 -31.23 1.87 11.30
C LEU A 73 -31.21 3.01 12.31
N GLU A 74 -32.01 4.02 12.06
CA GLU A 74 -32.21 5.14 12.98
C GLU A 74 -33.70 5.26 13.31
N HIS A 75 -34.02 5.20 14.60
CA HIS A 75 -35.38 5.39 15.08
C HIS A 75 -35.68 6.88 15.27
N ARG A 76 -36.96 7.27 15.17
CA ARG A 76 -37.39 8.68 15.35
C ARG A 76 -37.03 9.29 16.72
N ASN A 77 -36.76 8.47 17.73
CA ASN A 77 -36.32 8.93 19.06
C ASN A 77 -34.79 9.12 19.18
N GLY A 78 -34.04 8.90 18.10
CA GLY A 78 -32.57 8.99 18.06
C GLY A 78 -31.83 7.69 18.39
N SER A 79 -32.52 6.59 18.71
CA SER A 79 -31.87 5.27 18.88
C SER A 79 -31.31 4.77 17.55
N ARG A 80 -30.09 4.25 17.57
CA ARG A 80 -29.34 3.80 16.40
C ARG A 80 -29.00 2.33 16.51
N LEU A 81 -29.03 1.62 15.39
CA LEU A 81 -28.66 0.22 15.29
C LEU A 81 -27.90 -0.01 13.98
N ILE A 82 -26.91 -0.90 14.02
CA ILE A 82 -26.24 -1.40 12.82
C ILE A 82 -26.39 -2.91 12.79
N ILE A 83 -26.69 -3.45 11.61
CA ILE A 83 -26.74 -4.88 11.35
C ILE A 83 -25.70 -5.18 10.29
N THR A 84 -24.84 -6.16 10.56
CA THR A 84 -23.83 -6.68 9.62
C THR A 84 -24.08 -8.15 9.35
N GLY A 85 -23.89 -8.58 8.10
CA GLY A 85 -24.08 -9.98 7.68
C GLY A 85 -22.94 -10.92 8.04
N ASP A 86 -21.91 -10.44 8.72
CA ASP A 86 -20.75 -11.21 9.18
C ASP A 86 -20.38 -10.74 10.58
N ALA A 87 -19.91 -11.66 11.42
CA ALA A 87 -19.42 -11.39 12.77
C ALA A 87 -17.89 -11.24 12.81
N ASP A 88 -17.17 -11.83 11.85
CA ASP A 88 -15.70 -11.92 11.84
C ASP A 88 -15.04 -10.77 11.08
N TRP A 89 -15.82 -9.85 10.50
CA TRP A 89 -15.29 -8.74 9.68
C TRP A 89 -14.38 -7.77 10.45
N ILE A 90 -14.48 -7.72 11.78
CA ILE A 90 -13.59 -6.94 12.68
C ILE A 90 -12.68 -7.82 13.54
N ALA A 91 -12.74 -9.16 13.41
CA ALA A 91 -11.93 -10.06 14.22
C ALA A 91 -10.43 -9.95 13.87
N ASP A 92 -9.55 -10.17 14.86
CA ASP A 92 -8.09 -10.04 14.71
C ASP A 92 -7.53 -10.87 13.53
N GLY A 93 -8.11 -12.04 13.29
CA GLY A 93 -7.74 -12.91 12.17
C GLY A 93 -8.05 -12.30 10.79
N THR A 94 -9.18 -11.62 10.63
CA THR A 94 -9.54 -10.92 9.40
C THR A 94 -8.69 -9.66 9.25
N VAL A 95 -8.54 -8.90 10.34
CA VAL A 95 -7.83 -7.62 10.33
C VAL A 95 -6.33 -7.77 10.07
N ARG A 96 -5.67 -8.77 10.67
CA ARG A 96 -4.22 -8.99 10.48
C ARG A 96 -3.83 -9.67 9.18
N ASN A 97 -4.67 -10.58 8.66
CA ASN A 97 -4.28 -11.44 7.55
C ASN A 97 -4.60 -10.82 6.17
N VAL A 98 -5.48 -9.83 6.12
CA VAL A 98 -5.85 -9.16 4.87
C VAL A 98 -5.06 -7.86 4.73
N ARG A 99 -4.40 -7.67 3.57
CA ARG A 99 -3.51 -6.52 3.32
C ARG A 99 -4.21 -5.15 3.34
N ASN A 100 -5.54 -5.13 3.28
CA ASN A 100 -6.37 -3.92 3.22
C ASN A 100 -7.32 -3.76 4.42
N SER A 101 -7.15 -4.50 5.50
CA SER A 101 -8.11 -4.46 6.63
C SER A 101 -8.06 -3.20 7.48
N ALA A 102 -7.12 -2.28 7.20
CA ALA A 102 -7.13 -0.97 7.83
C ALA A 102 -8.51 -0.30 7.63
N ASP A 103 -9.10 -0.46 6.46
CA ASP A 103 -10.42 0.05 6.10
C ASP A 103 -11.55 -0.57 6.93
N ASN A 104 -11.47 -1.88 7.25
CA ASN A 104 -12.43 -2.54 8.14
C ASN A 104 -12.41 -1.92 9.54
N PHE A 105 -11.21 -1.69 10.09
CA PHE A 105 -11.05 -1.09 11.41
C PHE A 105 -11.52 0.36 11.44
N LEU A 106 -11.22 1.13 10.39
CA LEU A 106 -11.67 2.51 10.25
C LEU A 106 -13.19 2.60 10.13
N LEU A 107 -13.80 1.71 9.36
CA LEU A 107 -15.26 1.63 9.30
C LEU A 107 -15.83 1.32 10.69
N ALA A 108 -15.28 0.33 11.39
CA ALA A 108 -15.74 -0.02 12.74
C ALA A 108 -15.68 1.18 13.70
N LEU A 109 -14.62 1.98 13.65
CA LEU A 109 -14.50 3.21 14.44
C LEU A 109 -15.59 4.22 14.06
N ASN A 110 -15.78 4.50 12.77
CA ASN A 110 -16.83 5.41 12.29
C ASN A 110 -18.23 4.95 12.71
N LEU A 111 -18.48 3.64 12.70
CA LEU A 111 -19.73 3.04 13.13
C LEU A 111 -19.95 3.19 14.64
N VAL A 112 -18.90 2.99 15.45
CA VAL A 112 -18.96 3.20 16.91
C VAL A 112 -19.21 4.67 17.23
N ASP A 113 -18.52 5.60 16.57
CA ASP A 113 -18.71 7.04 16.74
C ASP A 113 -20.16 7.45 16.41
N TRP A 114 -20.71 6.89 15.33
CA TRP A 114 -22.10 7.10 14.93
C TRP A 114 -23.08 6.49 15.95
N LEU A 115 -22.82 5.29 16.48
CA LEU A 115 -23.65 4.68 17.51
C LEU A 115 -23.59 5.44 18.84
N ALA A 116 -22.45 6.03 19.16
CA ALA A 116 -22.23 6.86 20.35
C ALA A 116 -22.81 8.28 20.21
N GLN A 117 -23.37 8.62 19.05
CA GLN A 117 -23.97 9.92 18.76
C GLN A 117 -22.94 11.09 18.82
N GLU A 118 -21.66 10.80 18.56
CA GLU A 118 -20.56 11.77 18.52
C GLU A 118 -20.39 12.42 17.12
N ASP A 119 -21.51 12.66 16.42
CA ASP A 119 -21.52 13.08 15.00
C ASP A 119 -20.82 14.43 14.72
N ASN A 120 -20.51 15.23 15.75
CA ASN A 120 -19.77 16.49 15.61
C ASN A 120 -18.28 16.24 15.27
N LEU A 121 -17.73 15.08 15.63
CA LEU A 121 -16.30 14.74 15.41
C LEU A 121 -16.05 13.86 14.17
N ALA A 122 -17.08 13.14 13.68
CA ALA A 122 -16.97 12.30 12.48
C ALA A 122 -16.82 13.12 11.17
N SER A 123 -17.15 14.42 11.18
CA SER A 123 -16.99 15.28 10.00
C SER A 123 -15.55 15.77 9.77
N VAL A 124 -14.66 15.63 10.78
CA VAL A 124 -13.29 16.18 10.76
C VAL A 124 -12.27 15.16 11.29
N ARG A 125 -12.19 13.96 10.72
CA ARG A 125 -11.03 13.04 10.78
C ARG A 125 -11.38 11.79 9.98
N THR A 126 -10.49 11.10 9.26
CA THR A 126 -9.04 11.04 9.25
C THR A 126 -8.63 10.86 7.80
N LYS A 127 -7.86 11.81 7.24
CA LYS A 127 -7.26 11.68 5.91
C LYS A 127 -6.41 10.41 5.84
N ILE A 128 -6.95 9.32 5.30
CA ILE A 128 -6.17 8.12 5.08
C ILE A 128 -5.40 8.27 3.79
N ILE A 129 -4.15 7.86 3.85
CA ILE A 129 -3.23 7.81 2.73
C ILE A 129 -3.83 6.81 1.75
N SER A 130 -4.55 7.32 0.75
CA SER A 130 -4.87 6.54 -0.45
C SER A 130 -3.55 5.93 -0.91
N GLU A 131 -3.45 4.59 -0.86
CA GLU A 131 -2.41 3.91 -1.60
C GLU A 131 -2.60 4.37 -3.03
N ARG A 132 -1.67 5.21 -3.50
CA ARG A 132 -1.68 5.78 -4.83
C ARG A 132 -1.29 4.65 -5.78
N ASN A 133 -2.21 3.70 -5.96
CA ASN A 133 -2.06 2.62 -6.90
C ASN A 133 -1.97 3.28 -8.27
N LEU A 134 -0.87 3.00 -8.97
CA LEU A 134 -0.65 3.54 -10.30
C LEU A 134 -1.66 2.82 -11.21
N VAL A 135 -2.82 3.44 -11.40
CA VAL A 135 -3.85 2.96 -12.31
C VAL A 135 -3.32 3.21 -13.72
N PHE A 136 -2.72 2.18 -14.32
CA PHE A 136 -2.28 2.25 -15.70
C PHE A 136 -3.46 1.84 -16.60
N SER A 137 -3.82 2.69 -17.54
CA SER A 137 -4.90 2.43 -18.51
C SER A 137 -4.61 1.25 -19.46
N SER A 138 -3.39 0.69 -19.44
CA SER A 138 -2.97 -0.42 -20.29
C SER A 138 -1.82 -1.23 -19.67
N ASP A 139 -1.91 -2.56 -19.72
CA ASP A 139 -0.89 -3.49 -19.21
C ASP A 139 0.48 -3.30 -19.86
N ARG A 140 0.52 -2.89 -21.14
CA ARG A 140 1.78 -2.59 -21.83
C ARG A 140 2.50 -1.41 -21.20
N HIS A 141 1.77 -0.35 -20.85
CA HIS A 141 2.35 0.83 -20.23
C HIS A 141 2.86 0.53 -18.81
N ARG A 142 2.08 -0.25 -18.05
CA ARG A 142 2.48 -0.74 -16.72
C ARG A 142 3.77 -1.54 -16.76
N ASN A 143 3.89 -2.45 -17.72
CA ASN A 143 5.06 -3.32 -17.84
C ASN A 143 6.31 -2.54 -18.25
N ILE A 144 6.22 -1.63 -19.22
CA ILE A 144 7.37 -0.80 -19.64
C ILE A 144 7.90 0.01 -18.45
N VAL A 145 7.03 0.70 -17.71
CA VAL A 145 7.44 1.53 -16.56
C VAL A 145 8.04 0.67 -15.44
N ARG A 146 7.47 -0.52 -15.19
CA ARG A 146 7.98 -1.45 -14.18
C ARG A 146 9.38 -1.96 -14.55
N TYR A 147 9.56 -2.48 -15.76
CA TYR A 147 10.84 -3.05 -16.18
C TYR A 147 11.91 -1.96 -16.38
N ALA A 148 11.53 -0.76 -16.81
CA ALA A 148 12.43 0.37 -16.91
C ALA A 148 13.00 0.78 -15.55
N ASN A 149 12.20 0.78 -14.48
CA ASN A 149 12.71 1.09 -13.14
C ASN A 149 13.55 -0.06 -12.54
N ILE A 150 13.13 -1.32 -12.73
CA ILE A 150 13.84 -2.49 -12.20
C ILE A 150 15.22 -2.65 -12.87
N ALA A 151 15.30 -2.50 -14.20
CA ALA A 151 16.54 -2.70 -14.94
C ALA A 151 17.31 -1.38 -15.14
N GLY A 152 16.62 -0.27 -15.34
CA GLY A 152 17.24 1.01 -15.68
C GLY A 152 18.05 1.61 -14.53
N VAL A 153 17.59 1.51 -13.28
CA VAL A 153 18.35 2.04 -12.14
C VAL A 153 19.68 1.29 -11.94
N PRO A 154 19.72 -0.06 -11.87
CA PRO A 154 20.99 -0.79 -11.81
C PRO A 154 21.93 -0.49 -12.99
N ILE A 155 21.40 -0.43 -14.22
CA ILE A 155 22.20 -0.13 -15.42
C ILE A 155 22.81 1.28 -15.34
N ALA A 156 22.04 2.27 -14.89
CA ALA A 156 22.53 3.64 -14.72
C ALA A 156 23.71 3.70 -13.72
N PHE A 157 23.65 2.94 -12.63
CA PHE A 157 24.77 2.84 -11.67
C PHE A 157 26.01 2.18 -12.29
N VAL A 158 25.83 1.10 -13.06
CA VAL A 158 26.95 0.44 -13.76
C VAL A 158 27.60 1.38 -14.76
N LEU A 159 26.80 2.10 -15.55
CA LEU A 159 27.29 3.08 -16.52
C LEU A 159 28.03 4.24 -15.85
N LEU A 160 27.48 4.79 -14.76
CA LEU A 160 28.17 5.82 -13.98
C LEU A 160 29.50 5.31 -13.41
N GLY A 161 29.53 4.06 -12.92
CA GLY A 161 30.75 3.40 -12.46
C GLY A 161 31.80 3.26 -13.56
N LEU A 162 31.38 2.83 -14.76
CA LEU A 162 32.26 2.70 -15.93
C LEU A 162 32.80 4.06 -16.40
N VAL A 163 31.95 5.07 -16.49
CA VAL A 163 32.36 6.44 -16.85
C VAL A 163 33.37 6.98 -15.85
N ARG A 164 33.11 6.82 -14.54
CA ARG A 164 34.02 7.22 -13.47
C ARG A 164 35.36 6.50 -13.56
N PHE A 165 35.34 5.19 -13.85
CA PHE A 165 36.54 4.37 -14.01
C PHE A 165 37.39 4.84 -15.20
N MET A 166 36.76 5.12 -16.34
CA MET A 166 37.45 5.63 -17.54
C MET A 166 38.06 7.02 -17.30
N GLN A 167 37.33 7.93 -16.64
CA GLN A 167 37.85 9.26 -16.29
C GLN A 167 39.06 9.18 -15.35
N ARG A 168 39.07 8.23 -14.41
CA ARG A 168 40.23 8.01 -13.51
C ARG A 168 41.43 7.43 -14.26
N ARG A 169 41.21 6.51 -15.20
CA ARG A 169 42.29 5.88 -16.00
C ARG A 169 42.93 6.85 -16.98
N SER A 170 42.17 7.79 -17.54
CA SER A 170 42.67 8.82 -18.46
C SER A 170 43.67 9.81 -17.81
N LYS A 171 43.76 9.88 -16.47
CA LYS A 171 44.71 10.76 -15.76
C LYS A 171 45.97 10.05 -15.26
N GLY A 172 46.10 8.74 -15.48
CA GLY A 172 47.17 7.91 -14.89
C GLY A 172 48.27 7.42 -15.84
N PHE A 173 48.37 7.92 -17.08
CA PHE A 173 49.40 7.50 -18.03
C PHE A 173 49.97 8.67 -18.85
N ARG A 174 50.70 9.56 -18.18
CA ARG A 174 51.75 10.40 -18.81
C ARG A 174 53.05 10.21 -18.04
N ASN A 175 53.55 8.98 -18.02
CA ASN A 175 54.97 8.74 -17.73
C ASN A 175 55.78 9.25 -18.92
N ARG A 176 56.47 10.37 -18.76
CA ARG A 176 57.69 10.65 -19.49
C ARG A 176 58.78 10.94 -18.46
N TRP A 177 59.38 9.85 -17.98
CA TRP A 177 60.77 9.86 -17.57
C TRP A 177 61.59 10.31 -18.78
N ALA A 178 62.16 11.51 -18.71
CA ALA A 178 63.32 11.86 -19.51
C ALA A 178 64.52 11.84 -18.55
N VAL A 179 65.36 10.85 -18.80
CA VAL A 179 66.64 10.53 -18.17
C VAL A 179 67.54 11.76 -18.05
N GLY A 180 68.23 11.86 -16.91
CA GLY A 180 69.15 12.96 -16.61
C GLY A 180 70.50 12.86 -17.31
N SER A 181 71.24 13.98 -17.26
CA SER A 181 72.70 13.97 -17.29
C SER A 181 73.25 15.22 -16.59
N ASN A 182 73.90 14.98 -15.45
CA ASN A 182 75.19 15.54 -15.03
C ASN A 182 75.38 17.08 -15.03
N GLY A 183 75.21 17.69 -13.86
CA GLY A 183 75.71 19.03 -13.54
C GLY A 183 76.78 18.93 -12.44
N LYS A 184 78.01 19.32 -12.78
CA LYS A 184 79.16 19.53 -11.90
C LYS A 184 78.88 20.69 -10.93
N ASP A 185 79.62 20.72 -9.81
CA ASP A 185 80.15 21.88 -9.07
C ASP A 185 80.39 21.41 -7.62
N GLY A 186 81.55 21.56 -6.96
CA GLY A 186 82.53 22.64 -7.02
C GLY A 186 82.53 23.36 -5.65
N ASP A 187 83.48 22.96 -4.78
CA ASP A 187 84.00 23.49 -3.48
C ASP A 187 83.63 24.95 -3.08
N PRO A 188 83.60 25.36 -1.79
CA PRO A 188 84.84 25.72 -1.08
C PRO A 188 84.95 25.45 0.44
N LYS A 189 86.22 25.41 0.86
CA LYS A 189 86.87 25.21 2.17
C LYS A 189 86.66 26.28 3.28
N ARG A 190 86.80 25.77 4.54
CA ARG A 190 87.59 26.28 5.73
C ARG A 190 87.14 27.57 6.46
N PRO A 191 87.70 27.93 7.66
CA PRO A 191 88.37 27.17 8.74
C PRO A 191 87.96 27.59 10.18
N GLY A 192 88.36 26.80 11.19
CA GLY A 192 88.61 27.27 12.57
C GLY A 192 87.59 26.82 13.62
N ASP A 193 87.91 25.79 14.39
CA ASP A 193 88.42 26.03 15.74
C ASP A 193 89.02 24.76 16.34
N SER A 194 90.26 24.93 16.77
CA SER A 194 91.02 24.04 17.63
C SER A 194 90.30 23.81 18.96
N ALA A 195 90.42 22.59 19.48
CA ALA A 195 91.02 22.31 20.79
C ALA A 195 90.29 21.18 21.55
N ASN A 196 91.11 20.19 21.92
CA ASN A 196 91.15 19.52 23.23
C ASN A 196 89.99 18.57 23.60
N GLU A 197 90.19 17.49 24.33
CA GLU A 197 91.34 16.70 24.80
C GLU A 197 90.70 15.55 25.61
N LYS A 198 91.40 14.42 25.67
CA LYS A 198 91.20 13.20 26.48
C LYS A 198 90.51 12.02 25.80
#